data_AF-A0A950TJU1-F1
#
_entry.id   AF-A0A950TJU1-F1
#
_cell.length_a   1.000
_cell.length_b   1.000
_cell.length_c   1.000
_cell.angle_alpha   90.00
_cell.angle_beta   90.00
_cell.angle_gamma   90.00
#
_symmetry.space_group_name_H-M   'P 1'
#
loop_
_entity.id
_entity.type
_entity.pdbx_description
1 polymer ?
#
loop_
_entity_poly.entity_id
_entity_poly.type
_entity_poly.pdbx_seq_one_letter_code
_entity_poly.pdbx_strand_id
1 'polypeptide(L)'
;MRWIQIILCLGLASLLIWLNRAFLPADEHLFGGLSWVGWVSIAGMTVVVGLIVAFSDSARAFGFFESDDLKRELGTQVRVLSKEELSELQIDKYRGPTYPHPVIFPERCIGCQACVDACPHDVLAIVDGRASAIAPDLCMEDTACQAECPVNPKACIIINTAKEVRSLPTPSRDGASYETNVRGCYIIGDVSGVPLIKNAVKEGAEVVTHIREQLASTPDDGKAQYDVAIIGIGPGGASAAATAQDAGLKYIALEQNNILSTIDLYPKGKYIFFKPDTKDWFGGIPAAGLGLGKAKYGAGDAHADDDVIDALGDDLKNAVATATPKLHAQLIERIPSTLQNELSQHLFEKIAKELKKRVVAYLRAQGNTDWLALFKTRFVPNKDVHFAEFEAEIADQLATKIPGDQRENILALWLASLESRGVHVNEFESCKTVKKAEDGDHFTITTEAGADKVPNTYTARRVVIAIGLRGAPNKLRLPNEDLKAVIDGVEQPKVIYGLSNPMEFKRKNLIVVGGGNVAVEAAVDLVCVRDGNAIRPRDPADINKVTVLVRDFLAPTVKFGNKYQIYSCAEDGILDLRFGVGIKEMREHEVVIEDVKTKQEVATIPNDFVFALIGGERPNRFLESIGIEIR
;
A
#
# COMPACT_ATOMS: atom_id res chain seq x y z
N MET A 1 14.87 18.01 -42.87
CA MET A 1 15.62 16.89 -43.51
C MET A 1 17.05 16.90 -43.02
N ARG A 2 17.55 15.77 -42.51
CA ARG A 2 18.93 15.68 -41.97
C ARG A 2 19.92 15.58 -43.14
N TRP A 3 21.11 16.19 -43.02
CA TRP A 3 22.15 16.28 -44.06
C TRP A 3 22.43 14.94 -44.79
N ILE A 4 22.35 13.82 -44.08
CA ILE A 4 22.54 12.46 -44.61
C ILE A 4 21.53 12.11 -45.72
N GLN A 5 20.30 12.59 -45.63
CA GLN A 5 19.25 12.33 -46.64
C GLN A 5 19.55 13.06 -47.95
N ILE A 6 20.14 14.25 -47.88
CA ILE A 6 20.53 15.03 -49.07
C ILE A 6 21.70 14.33 -49.78
N ILE A 7 22.68 13.84 -49.02
CA ILE A 7 23.84 13.10 -49.57
C ILE A 7 23.38 11.82 -50.27
N LEU A 8 22.47 11.06 -49.66
CA LEU A 8 21.89 9.86 -50.26
C LEU A 8 21.12 10.18 -51.56
N CYS A 9 20.30 11.24 -51.57
CA CYS A 9 19.57 11.64 -52.78
C CYS A 9 20.52 12.10 -53.91
N LEU A 10 21.56 12.87 -53.58
CA LEU A 10 22.55 13.32 -54.56
C LEU A 10 23.40 12.17 -55.10
N GLY A 11 23.75 11.20 -54.24
CA GLY A 11 24.45 9.98 -54.64
C GLY A 11 23.61 9.13 -55.60
N LEU A 12 22.32 8.95 -55.29
CA LEU A 12 21.39 8.21 -56.14
C LEU A 12 21.16 8.90 -57.50
N ALA A 13 21.01 10.22 -57.49
CA ALA A 13 20.84 11.01 -58.71
C ALA A 13 22.10 10.92 -59.60
N SER A 14 23.28 10.98 -59.00
CA SER A 14 24.56 10.85 -59.71
C SER A 14 24.72 9.47 -60.34
N LEU A 15 24.32 8.40 -59.62
CA LEU A 15 24.36 7.03 -60.13
C LEU A 15 23.38 6.83 -61.30
N LEU A 16 22.17 7.39 -61.22
CA LEU A 16 21.18 7.33 -62.29
C LEU A 16 21.65 8.08 -63.54
N ILE A 17 22.27 9.25 -63.38
CA ILE A 17 22.86 10.02 -64.49
C ILE A 17 23.99 9.20 -65.15
N TRP A 18 24.82 8.54 -64.35
CA TRP A 18 25.90 7.70 -64.85
C TRP A 18 25.38 6.48 -65.63
N LEU A 19 24.42 5.74 -65.06
CA LEU A 19 23.81 4.58 -65.71
C LEU A 19 23.13 4.95 -67.04
N ASN A 20 22.44 6.09 -67.07
CA ASN A 20 21.78 6.56 -68.30
C ASN A 20 22.78 7.01 -69.39
N ARG A 21 24.01 7.40 -69.01
CA ARG A 21 25.07 7.72 -69.99
C ARG A 21 25.87 6.51 -70.45
N ALA A 22 26.01 5.49 -69.61
CA ALA A 22 26.86 4.33 -69.89
C ALA A 22 26.25 3.34 -70.90
N PHE A 23 24.93 3.34 -71.08
CA PHE A 23 24.21 2.26 -71.78
C PHE A 23 23.37 2.69 -73.00
N LEU A 24 23.60 3.87 -73.59
CA LEU A 24 22.81 4.30 -74.76
C LEU A 24 23.65 4.57 -76.02
N PRO A 25 23.28 3.97 -77.18
CA PRO A 25 23.75 4.39 -78.50
C PRO A 25 23.21 5.79 -78.86
N ALA A 26 23.97 6.54 -79.65
CA ALA A 26 23.84 8.00 -79.82
C ALA A 26 22.59 8.53 -80.56
N ASP A 27 21.58 7.71 -80.87
CA ASP A 27 20.51 8.06 -81.83
C ASP A 27 19.06 7.80 -81.35
N GLU A 28 18.79 7.88 -80.03
CA GLU A 28 17.41 7.84 -79.51
C GLU A 28 16.92 9.19 -78.99
N HIS A 29 15.66 9.50 -79.29
CA HIS A 29 14.98 10.73 -78.86
C HIS A 29 14.90 10.82 -77.33
N LEU A 30 15.68 11.73 -76.75
CA LEU A 30 15.67 12.03 -75.32
C LEU A 30 14.45 12.92 -74.99
N PHE A 31 13.51 12.40 -74.19
CA PHE A 31 12.40 13.20 -73.67
C PHE A 31 12.80 13.76 -72.30
N GLY A 32 12.94 15.08 -72.20
CA GLY A 32 13.33 15.73 -70.93
C GLY A 32 14.76 15.41 -70.46
N GLY A 33 15.66 15.05 -71.38
CA GLY A 33 17.07 14.75 -71.08
C GLY A 33 17.33 13.33 -70.57
N LEU A 34 16.31 12.49 -70.48
CA LEU A 34 16.41 11.06 -70.14
C LEU A 34 15.88 10.22 -71.29
N SER A 35 16.44 9.02 -71.47
CA SER A 35 15.88 8.02 -72.37
C SER A 35 14.60 7.44 -71.80
N TRP A 36 13.84 6.72 -72.63
CA TRP A 36 12.70 5.94 -72.15
C TRP A 36 13.11 4.94 -71.07
N VAL A 37 14.32 4.35 -71.19
CA VAL A 37 14.91 3.46 -70.16
C VAL A 37 15.18 4.22 -68.86
N GLY A 38 15.65 5.46 -68.93
CA GLY A 38 15.87 6.32 -67.77
C GLY A 38 14.57 6.63 -67.02
N TRP A 39 13.50 6.95 -67.75
CA TRP A 39 12.18 7.19 -67.16
C TRP A 39 11.58 5.93 -66.55
N VAL A 40 11.71 4.77 -67.21
CA VAL A 40 11.26 3.47 -66.67
C VAL A 40 12.02 3.11 -65.39
N SER A 41 13.34 3.38 -65.35
CA SER A 41 14.18 3.13 -64.18
C SER A 41 13.78 3.99 -62.97
N ILE A 42 13.48 5.26 -63.18
CA ILE A 42 13.02 6.17 -62.12
C ILE A 42 11.64 5.75 -61.61
N ALA A 43 10.71 5.42 -62.50
CA ALA A 43 9.38 4.94 -62.11
C ALA A 43 9.47 3.64 -61.29
N GLY A 44 10.27 2.68 -61.76
CA GLY A 44 10.49 1.42 -61.05
C GLY A 44 11.11 1.62 -59.66
N MET A 45 12.12 2.48 -59.54
CA MET A 45 12.76 2.72 -58.25
C MET A 45 11.85 3.45 -57.25
N THR A 46 10.99 4.35 -57.74
CA THR A 46 10.00 5.04 -56.89
C THR A 46 8.99 4.05 -56.31
N VAL A 47 8.54 3.07 -57.10
CA VAL A 47 7.65 2.00 -56.64
C VAL A 47 8.35 1.11 -55.60
N VAL A 48 9.60 0.72 -55.83
CA VAL A 48 10.37 -0.11 -54.89
C VAL A 48 10.58 0.61 -53.55
N VAL A 49 10.97 1.88 -53.57
CA VAL A 49 11.11 2.69 -52.33
C VAL A 49 9.78 2.83 -51.62
N GLY A 50 8.68 3.08 -52.36
CA GLY A 50 7.33 3.13 -51.80
C GLY A 50 6.92 1.82 -51.12
N LEU A 51 7.22 0.67 -51.74
CA LEU A 51 6.96 -0.65 -51.17
C LEU A 51 7.81 -0.94 -49.93
N ILE A 52 9.09 -0.55 -49.92
CA ILE A 52 9.96 -0.70 -48.74
C ILE A 52 9.46 0.15 -47.57
N VAL A 53 9.03 1.39 -47.83
CA VAL A 53 8.45 2.27 -46.81
C VAL A 53 7.14 1.68 -46.31
N ALA A 54 6.23 1.26 -47.21
CA ALA A 54 4.96 0.65 -46.83
C ALA A 54 5.14 -0.67 -46.06
N PHE A 55 6.12 -1.49 -46.42
CA PHE A 55 6.45 -2.73 -45.72
C PHE A 55 7.11 -2.48 -44.38
N SER A 56 8.02 -1.50 -44.27
CA SER A 56 8.63 -1.09 -42.99
C SER A 56 7.60 -0.49 -42.04
N ASP A 57 6.68 0.33 -42.55
CA ASP A 57 5.60 0.92 -41.78
C ASP A 57 4.54 -0.14 -41.38
N SER A 58 4.24 -1.08 -42.29
CA SER A 58 3.40 -2.23 -41.98
C SER A 58 4.08 -3.19 -40.99
N ALA A 59 5.38 -3.44 -41.09
CA ALA A 59 6.12 -4.28 -40.14
C ALA A 59 6.22 -3.63 -38.75
N ARG A 60 6.26 -2.29 -38.69
CA ARG A 60 6.09 -1.53 -37.43
C ARG A 60 4.68 -1.60 -36.89
N ALA A 61 3.66 -1.52 -37.76
CA ALA A 61 2.25 -1.63 -37.37
C ALA A 61 1.86 -3.07 -36.97
N PHE A 62 2.54 -4.07 -37.53
CA PHE A 62 2.29 -5.50 -37.33
C PHE A 62 3.52 -6.21 -36.74
N GLY A 63 4.13 -5.65 -35.68
CA GLY A 63 5.16 -6.28 -34.86
C GLY A 63 4.66 -7.54 -34.12
N PHE A 64 4.19 -8.51 -34.89
CA PHE A 64 3.64 -9.81 -34.56
C PHE A 64 4.59 -10.88 -35.13
N PHE A 65 5.88 -10.78 -34.79
CA PHE A 65 6.80 -11.92 -34.75
C PHE A 65 7.88 -11.65 -33.68
N GLU A 66 7.42 -11.46 -32.45
CA GLU A 66 8.11 -11.97 -31.26
C GLU A 66 7.20 -13.02 -30.61
N SER A 67 7.34 -14.26 -31.07
CA SER A 67 7.30 -15.43 -30.18
C SER A 67 8.63 -15.38 -29.41
N ASP A 68 8.70 -15.34 -28.09
CA ASP A 68 8.18 -16.35 -27.17
C ASP A 68 8.25 -15.84 -25.71
N ASP A 69 7.51 -14.77 -25.36
CA ASP A 69 7.51 -14.20 -23.99
C ASP A 69 6.10 -13.84 -23.47
N LEU A 70 5.10 -14.60 -23.91
CA LEU A 70 3.68 -14.42 -23.58
C LEU A 70 3.31 -14.87 -22.15
N LYS A 71 4.19 -14.58 -21.18
CA LYS A 71 3.92 -14.61 -19.73
C LYS A 71 4.39 -13.36 -18.97
N ARG A 72 4.78 -12.27 -19.65
CA ARG A 72 5.03 -10.98 -19.00
C ARG A 72 4.09 -9.88 -19.51
N GLU A 73 3.38 -9.29 -18.55
CA GLU A 73 2.82 -7.92 -18.57
C GLU A 73 1.53 -7.64 -19.35
N LEU A 74 0.47 -7.36 -18.59
CA LEU A 74 -0.19 -6.04 -18.69
C LEU A 74 0.02 -5.32 -17.37
N GLY A 75 1.27 -4.94 -17.12
CA GLY A 75 1.61 -3.86 -16.21
C GLY A 75 1.87 -2.63 -17.08
N THR A 76 1.15 -1.53 -16.85
CA THR A 76 1.40 -0.25 -17.49
C THR A 76 2.88 0.12 -17.26
N GLN A 77 3.73 0.08 -18.30
CA GLN A 77 5.15 0.40 -18.13
C GLN A 77 5.31 1.88 -17.78
N VAL A 78 5.60 2.15 -16.52
CA VAL A 78 5.90 3.48 -16.00
C VAL A 78 7.26 3.93 -16.53
N ARG A 79 7.28 4.84 -17.51
CA ARG A 79 8.51 5.43 -18.05
C ARG A 79 9.14 6.40 -17.04
N VAL A 80 10.38 6.13 -16.66
CA VAL A 80 11.25 7.06 -15.91
C VAL A 80 12.19 7.77 -16.89
N LEU A 81 12.37 9.09 -16.76
CA LEU A 81 13.32 9.83 -17.60
C LEU A 81 14.73 9.80 -17.01
N SER A 82 15.75 9.71 -17.87
CA SER A 82 17.16 9.82 -17.44
C SER A 82 17.54 11.26 -17.07
N LYS A 83 18.68 11.45 -16.38
CA LYS A 83 19.20 12.79 -16.04
C LYS A 83 19.49 13.61 -17.31
N GLU A 84 19.97 12.95 -18.36
CA GLU A 84 20.24 13.55 -19.67
C GLU A 84 18.95 14.01 -20.34
N GLU A 85 17.91 13.17 -20.36
CA GLU A 85 16.58 13.53 -20.90
C GLU A 85 15.94 14.69 -20.13
N LEU A 86 16.09 14.72 -18.79
CA LEU A 86 15.61 15.81 -17.95
C LEU A 86 16.31 17.14 -18.27
N SER A 87 17.62 17.09 -18.54
CA SER A 87 18.41 18.25 -18.95
C SER A 87 18.08 18.71 -20.36
N GLU A 88 17.84 17.79 -21.31
CA GLU A 88 17.41 18.12 -22.67
C GLU A 88 16.04 18.80 -22.71
N LEU A 89 15.13 18.39 -21.82
CA LEU A 89 13.79 18.99 -21.70
C LEU A 89 13.77 20.29 -20.88
N GLN A 90 14.92 20.77 -20.37
CA GLN A 90 15.05 21.96 -19.53
C GLN A 90 14.18 21.94 -18.25
N ILE A 91 13.92 20.75 -17.70
CA ILE A 91 13.05 20.54 -16.52
C ILE A 91 13.81 20.80 -15.21
N ASP A 92 15.14 20.86 -15.25
CA ASP A 92 16.03 21.28 -14.16
C ASP A 92 15.67 22.65 -13.55
N LYS A 93 14.94 23.50 -14.28
CA LYS A 93 14.42 24.80 -13.81
C LYS A 93 13.07 24.73 -13.09
N TYR A 94 12.33 23.63 -13.13
CA TYR A 94 11.08 23.49 -12.38
C TYR A 94 11.40 23.39 -10.89
N ARG A 95 11.07 24.44 -10.13
CA ARG A 95 11.15 24.53 -8.66
C ARG A 95 10.11 23.60 -8.00
N GLY A 96 10.20 22.30 -8.24
CA GLY A 96 9.46 21.30 -7.47
C GLY A 96 10.13 20.99 -6.13
N PRO A 97 9.42 20.34 -5.19
CA PRO A 97 9.94 19.88 -3.90
C PRO A 97 11.25 19.10 -4.01
N THR A 98 12.02 19.00 -2.92
CA THR A 98 13.28 18.22 -2.86
C THR A 98 13.12 16.71 -3.00
N TYR A 99 11.92 16.21 -3.31
CA TYR A 99 11.55 14.81 -3.47
C TYR A 99 10.76 14.61 -4.78
N PRO A 100 10.49 13.35 -5.16
CA PRO A 100 9.79 13.08 -6.40
C PRO A 100 8.38 13.65 -6.45
N HIS A 101 8.01 14.17 -7.62
CA HIS A 101 6.75 14.88 -7.85
C HIS A 101 6.34 14.77 -9.31
N PRO A 102 5.05 14.95 -9.64
CA PRO A 102 4.61 14.97 -11.01
C PRO A 102 5.08 16.23 -11.73
N VAL A 103 5.66 16.03 -12.91
CA VAL A 103 5.97 17.06 -13.88
C VAL A 103 5.01 16.87 -15.05
N ILE A 104 4.24 17.91 -15.36
CA ILE A 104 3.22 17.88 -16.41
C ILE A 104 3.73 18.68 -17.59
N PHE A 105 3.48 18.17 -18.79
CA PHE A 105 3.75 18.79 -20.08
C PHE A 105 2.46 19.40 -20.62
N PRO A 106 2.16 20.69 -20.37
CA PRO A 106 0.88 21.28 -20.72
C PRO A 106 0.58 21.15 -22.22
N GLU A 107 1.59 21.25 -23.08
CA GLU A 107 1.49 21.11 -24.53
C GLU A 107 1.04 19.73 -25.01
N ARG A 108 1.12 18.70 -24.16
CA ARG A 108 0.65 17.33 -24.45
C ARG A 108 -0.66 17.01 -23.75
N CYS A 109 -1.11 17.86 -22.83
CA CYS A 109 -2.32 17.63 -22.05
C CYS A 109 -3.56 17.86 -22.92
N ILE A 110 -4.42 16.86 -22.99
CA ILE A 110 -5.72 16.94 -23.69
C ILE A 110 -6.89 17.35 -22.76
N GLY A 111 -6.62 17.66 -21.49
CA GLY A 111 -7.65 18.11 -20.54
C GLY A 111 -8.64 17.04 -20.06
N CYS A 112 -8.36 15.75 -20.29
CA CYS A 112 -9.28 14.64 -20.00
C CYS A 112 -9.51 14.31 -18.51
N GLN A 113 -8.80 14.97 -17.59
CA GLN A 113 -8.91 14.78 -16.14
C GLN A 113 -8.51 13.39 -15.58
N ALA A 114 -8.23 12.38 -16.40
CA ALA A 114 -7.86 11.03 -15.95
C ALA A 114 -6.75 11.00 -14.87
N CYS A 115 -5.71 11.84 -15.00
CA CYS A 115 -4.63 11.92 -14.03
C CYS A 115 -5.05 12.54 -12.68
N VAL A 116 -5.99 13.48 -12.70
CA VAL A 116 -6.57 14.11 -11.49
C VAL A 116 -7.39 13.07 -10.74
N ASP A 117 -8.27 12.37 -11.46
CA ASP A 117 -9.13 11.34 -10.86
C ASP A 117 -8.33 10.12 -10.37
N ALA A 118 -7.20 9.82 -11.02
CA ALA A 118 -6.31 8.73 -10.64
C ALA A 118 -5.41 9.07 -9.44
N CYS A 119 -5.25 10.34 -9.06
CA CYS A 119 -4.36 10.73 -7.97
C CYS A 119 -5.08 10.57 -6.62
N PRO A 120 -4.68 9.62 -5.75
CA PRO A 120 -5.35 9.41 -4.47
C PRO A 120 -4.91 10.43 -3.40
N HIS A 121 -4.07 11.40 -3.78
CA HIS A 121 -3.42 12.36 -2.90
C HIS A 121 -3.74 13.81 -3.27
N ASP A 122 -4.66 14.05 -4.21
CA ASP A 122 -5.09 15.38 -4.67
C ASP A 122 -3.91 16.29 -5.11
N VAL A 123 -2.85 15.68 -5.65
CA VAL A 123 -1.64 16.40 -6.10
C VAL A 123 -1.93 17.25 -7.35
N LEU A 124 -2.93 16.85 -8.12
CA LEU A 124 -3.22 17.32 -9.46
C LEU A 124 -4.61 17.96 -9.53
N ALA A 125 -4.76 18.99 -10.36
CA ALA A 125 -6.07 19.56 -10.70
C ALA A 125 -6.09 20.05 -12.15
N ILE A 126 -7.29 20.32 -12.67
CA ILE A 126 -7.46 21.00 -13.96
C ILE A 126 -7.43 22.51 -13.74
N VAL A 127 -6.43 23.17 -14.34
CA VAL A 127 -6.25 24.62 -14.37
C VAL A 127 -6.20 25.04 -15.84
N ASP A 128 -7.08 25.96 -16.25
CA ASP A 128 -7.20 26.43 -17.64
C ASP A 128 -7.37 25.30 -18.67
N GLY A 129 -8.16 24.27 -18.32
CA GLY A 129 -8.42 23.11 -19.18
C GLY A 129 -7.23 22.15 -19.32
N ARG A 130 -6.17 22.31 -18.52
CA ARG A 130 -5.00 21.43 -18.51
C ARG A 130 -4.70 20.91 -17.11
N ALA A 131 -4.13 19.71 -17.02
CA ALA A 131 -3.64 19.20 -15.75
C ALA A 131 -2.48 20.08 -15.24
N SER A 132 -2.50 20.37 -13.94
CA SER A 132 -1.46 21.12 -13.24
C SER A 132 -1.18 20.47 -11.88
N ALA A 133 0.09 20.48 -11.45
CA ALA A 133 0.48 20.01 -10.14
C ALA A 133 0.25 21.14 -9.12
N ILE A 134 -0.87 21.08 -8.42
CA ILE A 134 -1.27 22.10 -7.44
C ILE A 134 -0.64 21.85 -6.07
N ALA A 135 -0.30 20.59 -5.77
CA ALA A 135 0.31 20.20 -4.51
C ALA A 135 1.35 19.09 -4.74
N PRO A 136 2.41 19.37 -5.53
CA PRO A 136 3.46 18.40 -5.89
C PRO A 136 4.12 17.78 -4.65
N ASP A 137 4.08 18.52 -3.55
CA ASP A 137 4.60 18.14 -2.24
C ASP A 137 3.91 16.91 -1.62
N LEU A 138 2.81 16.43 -2.19
CA LEU A 138 2.02 15.33 -1.64
C LEU A 138 2.14 14.05 -2.45
N CYS A 139 2.95 14.09 -3.51
CA CYS A 139 3.18 12.96 -4.38
C CYS A 139 3.82 11.82 -3.59
N MET A 140 3.15 10.66 -3.60
CA MET A 140 3.64 9.42 -2.98
C MET A 140 4.24 8.44 -4.01
N GLU A 141 4.49 8.91 -5.23
CA GLU A 141 5.19 8.14 -6.28
C GLU A 141 4.48 6.84 -6.68
N ASP A 142 3.17 6.76 -6.44
CA ASP A 142 2.36 5.60 -6.82
C ASP A 142 2.20 5.46 -8.35
N THR A 143 2.51 6.53 -9.10
CA THR A 143 2.52 6.60 -10.57
C THR A 143 1.17 6.35 -11.26
N ALA A 144 0.06 6.26 -10.49
CA ALA A 144 -1.27 6.03 -11.05
C ALA A 144 -1.66 7.12 -12.06
N CYS A 145 -1.38 8.38 -11.74
CA CYS A 145 -1.63 9.51 -12.63
C CYS A 145 -0.89 9.43 -13.98
N GLN A 146 0.27 8.77 -14.01
CA GLN A 146 1.04 8.52 -15.22
C GLN A 146 0.50 7.31 -16.00
N ALA A 147 0.13 6.24 -15.30
CA ALA A 147 -0.45 5.04 -15.89
C ALA A 147 -1.81 5.30 -16.56
N GLU A 148 -2.64 6.13 -15.92
CA GLU A 148 -4.00 6.45 -16.39
C GLU A 148 -4.02 7.59 -17.44
N CYS A 149 -2.89 8.27 -17.71
CA CYS A 149 -2.88 9.30 -18.75
C CYS A 149 -3.08 8.62 -20.13
N PRO A 150 -4.18 8.92 -20.86
CA PRO A 150 -4.48 8.26 -22.14
C PRO A 150 -3.52 8.67 -23.27
N VAL A 151 -2.65 9.65 -23.01
CA VAL A 151 -1.60 10.10 -23.94
C VAL A 151 -0.39 9.15 -23.83
N ASN A 152 -0.58 7.87 -24.14
CA ASN A 152 0.46 6.83 -24.22
C ASN A 152 0.96 6.70 -25.68
N PRO A 153 2.25 6.53 -26.02
CA PRO A 153 3.49 6.39 -25.22
C PRO A 153 4.22 7.70 -24.88
N LYS A 154 3.52 8.83 -24.92
CA LYS A 154 4.10 10.15 -24.67
C LYS A 154 3.38 10.83 -23.52
N ALA A 155 3.39 10.17 -22.35
CA ALA A 155 2.63 10.58 -21.17
C ALA A 155 2.70 12.10 -20.96
N CYS A 156 1.52 12.69 -20.74
CA CYS A 156 1.33 14.10 -20.45
C CYS A 156 1.95 14.51 -19.09
N ILE A 157 2.25 13.53 -18.25
CA ILE A 157 2.74 13.66 -16.88
C ILE A 157 3.79 12.57 -16.64
N ILE A 158 4.86 12.93 -15.93
CA ILE A 158 5.90 12.00 -15.49
C ILE A 158 6.17 12.22 -14.01
N ILE A 159 6.49 11.15 -13.27
CA ILE A 159 7.00 11.32 -11.90
C ILE A 159 8.51 11.53 -11.97
N ASN A 160 8.98 12.71 -11.56
CA ASN A 160 10.40 13.02 -11.50
C ASN A 160 11.06 12.32 -10.31
N THR A 161 11.64 11.15 -10.51
CA THR A 161 12.33 10.36 -9.48
C THR A 161 13.81 10.71 -9.32
N ALA A 162 14.32 11.73 -10.02
CA ALA A 162 15.76 12.03 -10.06
C ALA A 162 16.31 12.74 -8.81
N LYS A 163 15.47 13.02 -7.79
CA LYS A 163 15.92 13.61 -6.53
C LYS A 163 16.17 12.51 -5.49
N GLU A 164 17.40 12.46 -4.97
CA GLU A 164 17.82 11.50 -3.94
C GLU A 164 17.03 11.69 -2.65
N VAL A 165 16.07 10.78 -2.40
CA VAL A 165 15.55 10.56 -1.06
C VAL A 165 16.72 10.02 -0.23
N ARG A 166 17.17 10.75 0.79
CA ARG A 166 18.14 10.18 1.75
C ARG A 166 17.50 8.95 2.38
N SER A 167 17.94 7.76 1.96
CA SER A 167 17.53 6.51 2.59
C SER A 167 17.93 6.58 4.04
N LEU A 168 16.96 6.38 4.94
CA LEU A 168 17.29 6.24 6.35
C LEU A 168 18.07 4.94 6.52
N PRO A 169 19.08 4.88 7.41
CA PRO A 169 19.85 3.68 7.60
C PRO A 169 18.94 2.49 7.92
N THR A 170 19.14 1.37 7.23
CA THR A 170 18.34 0.15 7.36
C THR A 170 19.23 -1.06 7.62
N PRO A 171 18.74 -2.09 8.32
CA PRO A 171 19.47 -3.33 8.52
C PRO A 171 19.83 -3.98 7.18
N SER A 172 21.05 -4.49 7.07
CA SER A 172 21.50 -5.23 5.89
C SER A 172 20.87 -6.63 5.88
N ARG A 173 20.21 -6.98 4.77
CA ARG A 173 19.72 -8.33 4.50
C ARG A 173 19.81 -8.67 3.02
N ASP A 174 19.85 -9.96 2.71
CA ASP A 174 19.68 -10.46 1.35
C ASP A 174 18.23 -10.30 0.88
N GLY A 175 18.05 -9.84 -0.36
CA GLY A 175 16.72 -9.54 -0.91
C GLY A 175 15.90 -10.77 -1.29
N ALA A 176 16.51 -11.94 -1.42
CA ALA A 176 15.85 -13.19 -1.80
C ALA A 176 15.61 -14.11 -0.60
N SER A 177 16.58 -14.22 0.32
CA SER A 177 16.47 -15.08 1.50
C SER A 177 16.00 -14.37 2.77
N TYR A 178 16.07 -13.03 2.80
CA TYR A 178 15.82 -12.20 3.98
C TYR A 178 16.83 -12.37 5.12
N GLU A 179 17.91 -13.12 4.88
CA GLU A 179 18.96 -13.39 5.86
C GLU A 179 19.83 -12.15 6.05
N THR A 180 20.20 -11.87 7.30
CA THR A 180 21.11 -10.78 7.65
C THR A 180 22.57 -11.19 7.48
N ASN A 181 23.50 -10.30 7.80
CA ASN A 181 24.92 -10.66 7.91
C ASN A 181 25.20 -11.69 9.03
N VAL A 182 24.24 -11.92 9.94
CA VAL A 182 24.32 -12.95 10.98
C VAL A 182 23.64 -14.22 10.47
N ARG A 183 24.43 -15.26 10.17
CA ARG A 183 23.93 -16.52 9.58
C ARG A 183 22.85 -17.19 10.43
N GLY A 184 21.71 -17.46 9.81
CA GLY A 184 20.50 -18.04 10.40
C GLY A 184 19.59 -17.04 11.11
N CYS A 185 19.93 -15.74 11.06
CA CYS A 185 19.11 -14.65 11.57
C CYS A 185 18.50 -13.88 10.38
N TYR A 186 17.18 -13.81 10.33
CA TYR A 186 16.40 -13.21 9.26
C TYR A 186 15.65 -11.99 9.77
N ILE A 187 15.39 -11.02 8.89
CA ILE A 187 14.65 -9.81 9.24
C ILE A 187 13.59 -9.48 8.20
N ILE A 188 12.36 -9.25 8.67
CA ILE A 188 11.18 -9.05 7.83
C ILE A 188 10.29 -7.89 8.31
N GLY A 189 9.45 -7.39 7.41
CA GLY A 189 8.51 -6.31 7.70
C GLY A 189 9.18 -4.95 7.85
N ASP A 190 8.48 -3.99 8.45
CA ASP A 190 8.89 -2.58 8.46
C ASP A 190 10.31 -2.32 8.99
N VAL A 191 10.80 -3.15 9.92
CA VAL A 191 12.16 -3.02 10.48
C VAL A 191 13.25 -3.23 9.42
N SER A 192 12.95 -3.96 8.34
CA SER A 192 13.84 -4.17 7.19
C SER A 192 13.89 -2.97 6.21
N GLY A 193 13.10 -1.93 6.45
CA GLY A 193 13.03 -0.76 5.56
C GLY A 193 12.03 -0.88 4.40
N VAL A 194 11.24 -1.95 4.36
CA VAL A 194 10.14 -2.12 3.39
C VAL A 194 8.81 -1.84 4.10
N PRO A 195 8.37 -0.58 4.21
CA PRO A 195 7.09 -0.27 4.83
C PRO A 195 6.00 -0.82 3.91
N LEU A 196 5.07 -1.62 4.44
CA LEU A 196 3.73 -1.94 3.92
C LEU A 196 3.26 -3.28 4.51
N ILE A 197 2.04 -3.30 5.03
CA ILE A 197 1.43 -4.50 5.63
C ILE A 197 1.45 -5.68 4.65
N LYS A 198 1.13 -5.43 3.38
CA LYS A 198 1.11 -6.46 2.32
C LYS A 198 2.47 -7.13 2.12
N ASN A 199 3.52 -6.33 2.10
CA ASN A 199 4.88 -6.83 1.96
C ASN A 199 5.31 -7.56 3.23
N ALA A 200 5.03 -7.03 4.42
CA ALA A 200 5.42 -7.66 5.69
C ALA A 200 4.85 -9.08 5.82
N VAL A 201 3.58 -9.28 5.47
CA VAL A 201 2.95 -10.61 5.48
C VAL A 201 3.58 -11.53 4.45
N LYS A 202 3.73 -11.06 3.22
CA LYS A 202 4.38 -11.84 2.15
C LYS A 202 5.78 -12.31 2.57
N GLU A 203 6.59 -11.40 3.12
CA GLU A 203 7.94 -11.71 3.62
C GLU A 203 7.90 -12.75 4.75
N GLY A 204 6.89 -12.71 5.63
CA GLY A 204 6.69 -13.72 6.68
C GLY A 204 6.50 -15.14 6.12
N ALA A 205 5.72 -15.28 5.06
CA ALA A 205 5.51 -16.56 4.40
C ALA A 205 6.78 -17.06 3.67
N GLU A 206 7.41 -16.17 2.91
CA GLU A 206 8.56 -16.51 2.08
C GLU A 206 9.78 -16.86 2.94
N VAL A 207 10.04 -16.12 4.03
CA VAL A 207 11.18 -16.40 4.91
C VAL A 207 11.05 -17.77 5.57
N VAL A 208 9.86 -18.16 6.01
CA VAL A 208 9.66 -19.47 6.65
C VAL A 208 9.72 -20.60 5.64
N THR A 209 9.21 -20.38 4.42
CA THR A 209 9.37 -21.33 3.31
C THR A 209 10.84 -21.58 3.00
N HIS A 210 11.63 -20.51 2.94
CA HIS A 210 13.07 -20.57 2.74
C HIS A 210 13.79 -21.28 3.90
N ILE A 211 13.43 -20.97 5.15
CA ILE A 211 13.98 -21.64 6.34
C ILE A 211 13.69 -23.15 6.28
N ARG A 212 12.46 -23.55 5.95
CA ARG A 212 12.09 -24.98 5.82
C ARG A 212 12.99 -25.71 4.81
N GLU A 213 13.21 -25.11 3.64
CA GLU A 213 14.07 -25.70 2.60
C GLU A 213 15.54 -25.81 3.06
N GLN A 214 16.03 -24.79 3.77
CA GLN A 214 17.37 -24.81 4.34
C GLN A 214 17.51 -25.88 5.44
N LEU A 215 16.51 -26.03 6.31
CA LEU A 215 16.52 -27.02 7.38
C LEU A 215 16.36 -28.45 6.85
N ALA A 216 15.66 -28.64 5.73
CA ALA A 216 15.58 -29.94 5.05
C ALA A 216 16.94 -30.44 4.55
N SER A 217 17.87 -29.53 4.23
CA SER A 217 19.24 -29.86 3.78
C SER A 217 20.29 -29.84 4.90
N THR A 218 19.91 -29.45 6.12
CA THR A 218 20.83 -29.32 7.27
C THR A 218 20.43 -30.31 8.37
N PRO A 219 21.29 -31.27 8.75
CA PRO A 219 21.01 -32.18 9.86
C PRO A 219 20.72 -31.43 11.16
N ASP A 220 19.74 -31.92 11.93
CA ASP A 220 19.49 -31.44 13.29
C ASP A 220 20.54 -32.05 14.24
N ASP A 221 21.28 -31.20 14.94
CA ASP A 221 22.28 -31.62 15.93
C ASP A 221 21.64 -31.93 17.30
N GLY A 222 20.33 -31.73 17.44
CA GLY A 222 19.53 -32.02 18.63
C GLY A 222 19.75 -31.03 19.78
N LYS A 223 20.45 -29.92 19.54
CA LYS A 223 20.77 -28.93 20.58
C LYS A 223 19.74 -27.80 20.69
N ALA A 224 18.95 -27.59 19.65
CA ALA A 224 17.89 -26.58 19.64
C ALA A 224 16.54 -27.19 20.00
N GLN A 225 15.75 -26.48 20.82
CA GLN A 225 14.37 -26.89 21.15
C GLN A 225 13.41 -26.65 19.97
N TYR A 226 13.68 -25.59 19.20
CA TYR A 226 12.86 -25.14 18.08
C TYR A 226 13.66 -25.07 16.78
N ASP A 227 12.98 -25.28 15.65
CA ASP A 227 13.49 -25.02 14.32
C ASP A 227 13.62 -23.50 14.07
N VAL A 228 12.60 -22.73 14.48
CA VAL A 228 12.55 -21.29 14.26
C VAL A 228 11.96 -20.54 15.45
N ALA A 229 12.63 -19.49 15.91
CA ALA A 229 12.06 -18.50 16.82
C ALA A 229 11.59 -17.27 16.02
N ILE A 230 10.36 -16.82 16.26
CA ILE A 230 9.74 -15.69 15.57
C ILE A 230 9.49 -14.60 16.62
N ILE A 231 10.17 -13.46 16.47
CA ILE A 231 10.19 -12.39 17.46
C ILE A 231 9.40 -11.19 16.94
N GLY A 232 8.28 -10.89 17.60
CA GLY A 232 7.31 -9.87 17.20
C GLY A 232 6.22 -10.45 16.30
N ILE A 233 4.97 -10.42 16.74
CA ILE A 233 3.82 -11.02 16.07
C ILE A 233 2.87 -9.91 15.58
N GLY A 234 3.45 -8.94 14.88
CA GLY A 234 2.73 -8.05 13.96
C GLY A 234 2.31 -8.78 12.68
N PRO A 235 1.91 -8.08 11.61
CA PRO A 235 1.47 -8.72 10.37
C PRO A 235 2.47 -9.77 9.82
N GLY A 236 3.75 -9.39 9.69
CA GLY A 236 4.77 -10.31 9.17
C GLY A 236 5.09 -11.48 10.09
N GLY A 237 5.15 -11.24 11.40
CA GLY A 237 5.39 -12.30 12.39
C GLY A 237 4.22 -13.27 12.53
N ALA A 238 2.97 -12.77 12.49
CA ALA A 238 1.78 -13.59 12.46
C ALA A 238 1.75 -14.48 11.21
N SER A 239 2.13 -13.92 10.06
CA SER A 239 2.28 -14.69 8.83
C SER A 239 3.35 -15.77 8.95
N ALA A 240 4.53 -15.42 9.46
CA ALA A 240 5.60 -16.38 9.69
C ALA A 240 5.17 -17.50 10.64
N ALA A 241 4.46 -17.18 11.74
CA ALA A 241 3.97 -18.18 12.69
C ALA A 241 2.94 -19.11 12.05
N ALA A 242 1.99 -18.56 11.28
CA ALA A 242 1.02 -19.35 10.53
C ALA A 242 1.68 -20.27 9.51
N THR A 243 2.66 -19.77 8.75
CA THR A 243 3.40 -20.58 7.76
C THR A 243 4.28 -21.62 8.44
N ALA A 244 4.86 -21.34 9.61
CA ALA A 244 5.64 -22.32 10.36
C ALA A 244 4.76 -23.46 10.89
N GLN A 245 3.57 -23.12 11.39
CA GLN A 245 2.55 -24.06 11.82
C GLN A 245 2.08 -24.95 10.66
N ASP A 246 1.72 -24.36 9.51
CA ASP A 246 1.30 -25.10 8.31
C ASP A 246 2.41 -26.02 7.78
N ALA A 247 3.67 -25.59 7.90
CA ALA A 247 4.84 -26.35 7.48
C ALA A 247 5.25 -27.45 8.48
N GLY A 248 4.59 -27.54 9.65
CA GLY A 248 4.91 -28.51 10.69
C GLY A 248 6.29 -28.30 11.35
N LEU A 249 6.84 -27.08 11.29
CA LEU A 249 8.09 -26.74 11.98
C LEU A 249 7.85 -26.62 13.48
N LYS A 250 8.82 -27.01 14.30
CA LYS A 250 8.79 -26.67 15.74
C LYS A 250 9.15 -25.20 15.87
N TYR A 251 8.19 -24.34 16.19
CA TYR A 251 8.46 -22.90 16.35
C TYR A 251 8.11 -22.38 17.74
N ILE A 252 8.70 -21.24 18.07
CA ILE A 252 8.26 -20.40 19.17
C ILE A 252 7.98 -18.99 18.64
N ALA A 253 6.78 -18.48 18.94
CA ALA A 253 6.34 -17.14 18.55
C ALA A 253 6.22 -16.26 19.80
N LEU A 254 6.97 -15.15 19.83
CA LEU A 254 7.11 -14.28 20.99
C LEU A 254 6.57 -12.88 20.69
N GLU A 255 5.60 -12.40 21.46
CA GLU A 255 5.05 -11.05 21.36
C GLU A 255 5.12 -10.35 22.72
N GLN A 256 5.66 -9.13 22.75
CA GLN A 256 5.83 -8.36 23.99
C GLN A 256 4.50 -7.81 24.53
N ASN A 257 3.48 -7.67 23.68
CA ASN A 257 2.13 -7.24 24.06
C ASN A 257 1.10 -8.31 23.64
N ASN A 258 -0.06 -7.89 23.15
CA ASN A 258 -1.00 -8.75 22.46
C ASN A 258 -0.56 -9.02 21.02
N ILE A 259 -0.95 -10.17 20.50
CA ILE A 259 -0.84 -10.54 19.09
C ILE A 259 -1.44 -9.44 18.20
N LEU A 260 -0.75 -9.10 17.11
CA LEU A 260 -1.15 -8.04 16.17
C LEU A 260 -1.32 -6.64 16.81
N SER A 261 -0.66 -6.35 17.95
CA SER A 261 -0.77 -5.04 18.62
C SER A 261 -0.44 -3.85 17.70
N THR A 262 0.41 -4.06 16.70
CA THR A 262 0.73 -3.02 15.69
C THR A 262 -0.51 -2.51 14.96
N ILE A 263 -1.48 -3.39 14.68
CA ILE A 263 -2.75 -3.06 14.02
C ILE A 263 -3.78 -2.62 15.06
N ASP A 264 -3.85 -3.30 16.21
CA ASP A 264 -4.79 -2.96 17.29
C ASP A 264 -4.60 -1.53 17.83
N LEU A 265 -3.36 -1.05 17.86
CA LEU A 265 -3.03 0.32 18.26
C LEU A 265 -3.43 1.39 17.22
N TYR A 266 -3.97 1.03 16.07
CA TYR A 266 -4.58 2.03 15.18
C TYR A 266 -5.89 2.56 15.79
N PRO A 267 -6.27 3.81 15.50
CA PRO A 267 -7.55 4.35 15.96
C PRO A 267 -8.73 3.43 15.61
N LYS A 268 -9.68 3.29 16.54
CA LYS A 268 -10.93 2.55 16.33
C LYS A 268 -11.68 3.05 15.10
N GLY A 269 -12.12 2.13 14.25
CA GLY A 269 -12.80 2.43 12.98
C GLY A 269 -11.88 2.91 11.86
N LYS A 270 -10.56 2.97 12.08
CA LYS A 270 -9.61 3.34 11.02
C LYS A 270 -9.69 2.34 9.88
N TYR A 271 -9.88 2.86 8.67
CA TYR A 271 -9.79 2.07 7.45
C TYR A 271 -8.30 1.81 7.13
N ILE A 272 -7.95 0.55 6.93
CA ILE A 272 -6.59 0.10 6.65
C ILE A 272 -6.53 -0.33 5.20
N PHE A 273 -5.65 0.32 4.43
CA PHE A 273 -5.46 0.00 3.03
C PHE A 273 -4.32 -1.00 2.83
N PHE A 274 -4.53 -1.98 1.94
CA PHE A 274 -3.53 -2.98 1.57
C PHE A 274 -2.98 -2.70 0.17
N LYS A 275 -2.00 -1.80 0.08
CA LYS A 275 -1.27 -1.50 -1.16
C LYS A 275 0.10 -2.21 -1.19
N PRO A 276 0.69 -2.43 -2.38
CA PRO A 276 0.07 -2.30 -3.70
C PRO A 276 -0.95 -3.41 -3.97
N ASP A 277 -2.04 -3.08 -4.66
CA ASP A 277 -3.08 -3.99 -5.16
C ASP A 277 -2.53 -5.02 -6.14
N THR A 278 -1.52 -4.63 -6.92
CA THR A 278 -0.93 -5.44 -8.00
C THR A 278 -0.03 -6.58 -7.54
N LYS A 279 0.35 -6.64 -6.26
CA LYS A 279 1.13 -7.76 -5.73
C LYS A 279 0.22 -8.85 -5.20
N ASP A 280 0.57 -10.11 -5.39
CA ASP A 280 -0.13 -11.19 -4.72
C ASP A 280 0.12 -11.16 -3.20
N TRP A 281 -0.76 -11.82 -2.47
CA TRP A 281 -0.68 -11.98 -1.02
C TRP A 281 -0.87 -13.45 -0.65
N PHE A 282 -0.07 -13.92 0.30
CA PHE A 282 -0.10 -15.26 0.86
C PHE A 282 0.62 -15.26 2.21
N GLY A 283 0.44 -16.31 3.01
CA GLY A 283 1.12 -16.42 4.31
C GLY A 283 0.24 -16.68 5.52
N GLY A 284 -0.82 -17.46 5.37
CA GLY A 284 -1.59 -17.97 6.52
C GLY A 284 -2.52 -16.97 7.22
N ILE A 285 -2.39 -15.67 6.97
CA ILE A 285 -3.36 -14.64 7.36
C ILE A 285 -4.02 -14.05 6.12
N PRO A 286 -5.36 -13.91 6.05
CA PRO A 286 -6.05 -13.44 4.85
C PRO A 286 -6.00 -11.90 4.77
N ALA A 287 -5.61 -11.30 3.64
CA ALA A 287 -5.85 -9.87 3.44
C ALA A 287 -7.35 -9.67 3.17
N ALA A 288 -8.03 -8.97 4.06
CA ALA A 288 -9.35 -8.42 3.76
C ALA A 288 -9.18 -7.35 2.66
N GLY A 289 -10.03 -7.34 1.64
CA GLY A 289 -9.99 -6.30 0.60
C GLY A 289 -9.00 -6.53 -0.55
N LEU A 290 -8.75 -7.77 -0.97
CA LEU A 290 -8.25 -8.05 -2.32
C LEU A 290 -9.41 -8.03 -3.31
N GLY A 291 -9.25 -7.32 -4.44
CA GLY A 291 -10.25 -7.24 -5.48
C GLY A 291 -10.88 -8.60 -5.82
N LEU A 292 -12.21 -8.65 -5.75
CA LEU A 292 -13.09 -9.76 -6.17
C LEU A 292 -13.09 -11.04 -5.31
N GLY A 293 -13.23 -10.89 -4.00
CA GLY A 293 -13.82 -11.90 -3.10
C GLY A 293 -13.39 -11.66 -1.64
N LYS A 294 -14.25 -11.53 -0.63
CA LYS A 294 -15.62 -12.03 -0.46
C LYS A 294 -16.37 -11.24 0.61
N ALA A 295 -17.69 -11.30 0.44
CA ALA A 295 -18.78 -11.30 1.41
C ALA A 295 -18.42 -11.25 2.91
N LYS A 296 -19.31 -10.62 3.68
CA LYS A 296 -19.54 -10.78 5.15
C LYS A 296 -19.45 -12.22 5.69
N TYR A 297 -19.48 -13.23 4.83
CA TYR A 297 -19.35 -14.63 5.15
C TYR A 297 -18.10 -15.20 4.48
N GLY A 298 -17.21 -15.79 5.30
CA GLY A 298 -15.96 -16.51 5.04
C GLY A 298 -15.41 -16.72 3.62
N ALA A 299 -14.08 -16.65 3.53
CA ALA A 299 -13.33 -17.01 2.34
C ALA A 299 -13.05 -18.52 2.16
N GLY A 300 -13.93 -19.23 1.46
CA GLY A 300 -13.69 -20.60 0.98
C GLY A 300 -12.69 -20.68 -0.19
N ASP A 301 -11.86 -21.71 -0.24
CA ASP A 301 -10.93 -21.95 -1.35
C ASP A 301 -11.68 -21.93 -2.71
N ALA A 302 -11.07 -21.42 -3.79
CA ALA A 302 -11.74 -21.34 -5.10
C ALA A 302 -12.10 -22.74 -5.64
N HIS A 303 -11.38 -23.78 -5.22
CA HIS A 303 -11.70 -25.18 -5.50
C HIS A 303 -12.77 -25.78 -4.56
N ALA A 304 -13.10 -25.10 -3.47
CA ALA A 304 -14.12 -25.48 -2.50
C ALA A 304 -15.43 -24.72 -2.69
N ASP A 305 -15.62 -23.94 -3.75
CA ASP A 305 -16.94 -23.36 -4.04
C ASP A 305 -17.75 -24.28 -4.98
N ASP A 306 -17.07 -25.11 -5.77
CA ASP A 306 -17.69 -25.97 -6.78
C ASP A 306 -18.59 -27.06 -6.17
N ASP A 307 -18.27 -27.61 -4.99
CA ASP A 307 -19.10 -28.60 -4.31
C ASP A 307 -20.46 -28.05 -3.87
N VAL A 308 -20.51 -26.81 -3.34
CA VAL A 308 -21.75 -26.11 -2.97
C VAL A 308 -22.53 -25.74 -4.23
N ILE A 309 -21.82 -25.25 -5.25
CA ILE A 309 -22.41 -24.83 -6.51
C ILE A 309 -23.06 -26.03 -7.22
N ASP A 310 -22.37 -27.16 -7.26
CA ASP A 310 -22.86 -28.39 -7.87
C ASP A 310 -24.01 -29.00 -7.06
N ALA A 311 -23.93 -28.96 -5.72
CA ALA A 311 -24.99 -29.44 -4.84
C ALA A 311 -26.30 -28.64 -4.99
N LEU A 312 -26.22 -27.34 -5.25
CA LEU A 312 -27.40 -26.48 -5.41
C LEU A 312 -27.88 -26.39 -6.86
N GLY A 313 -26.97 -26.57 -7.83
CA GLY A 313 -27.29 -26.61 -9.26
C GLY A 313 -28.19 -25.45 -9.71
N ASP A 314 -29.38 -25.79 -10.18
CA ASP A 314 -30.33 -24.84 -10.77
C ASP A 314 -31.06 -23.99 -9.72
N ASP A 315 -31.19 -24.45 -8.47
CA ASP A 315 -31.81 -23.68 -7.38
C ASP A 315 -31.02 -22.38 -7.12
N LEU A 316 -29.69 -22.46 -7.13
CA LEU A 316 -28.81 -21.32 -6.99
C LEU A 316 -28.86 -20.39 -8.22
N LYS A 317 -28.85 -20.96 -9.43
CA LYS A 317 -28.93 -20.18 -10.67
C LYS A 317 -30.22 -19.35 -10.72
N ASN A 318 -31.35 -19.95 -10.37
CA ASN A 318 -32.65 -19.29 -10.40
C ASN A 318 -32.75 -18.18 -9.35
N ALA A 319 -32.23 -18.41 -8.13
CA ALA A 319 -32.21 -17.39 -7.09
C ALA A 319 -31.36 -16.17 -7.51
N VAL A 320 -30.16 -16.40 -8.05
CA VAL A 320 -29.27 -15.32 -8.53
C VAL A 320 -29.89 -14.60 -9.73
N ALA A 321 -30.44 -15.33 -10.71
CA ALA A 321 -31.06 -14.74 -11.90
C ALA A 321 -32.23 -13.81 -11.56
N THR A 322 -32.92 -14.05 -10.44
CA THR A 322 -34.01 -13.19 -9.97
C THR A 322 -33.49 -11.89 -9.34
N ALA A 323 -32.32 -11.91 -8.69
CA ALA A 323 -31.74 -10.77 -8.00
C ALA A 323 -30.85 -9.87 -8.90
N THR A 324 -30.13 -10.46 -9.86
CA THR A 324 -29.17 -9.74 -10.73
C THR A 324 -29.74 -8.49 -11.41
N PRO A 325 -30.96 -8.48 -12.01
CA PRO A 325 -31.47 -7.32 -12.73
C PRO A 325 -31.62 -6.06 -11.89
N LYS A 326 -31.97 -6.21 -10.60
CA LYS A 326 -32.20 -5.08 -9.68
C LYS A 326 -30.89 -4.33 -9.39
N LEU A 327 -29.84 -5.07 -9.05
CA LEU A 327 -28.51 -4.51 -8.79
C LEU A 327 -27.85 -3.97 -10.07
N HIS A 328 -28.08 -4.63 -11.20
CA HIS A 328 -27.62 -4.16 -12.51
C HIS A 328 -28.19 -2.78 -12.86
N ALA A 329 -29.50 -2.59 -12.70
CA ALA A 329 -30.17 -1.31 -12.94
C ALA A 329 -29.60 -0.18 -12.05
N GLN A 330 -29.33 -0.46 -10.78
CA GLN A 330 -28.75 0.54 -9.86
C GLN A 330 -27.31 0.94 -10.22
N LEU A 331 -26.52 0.01 -10.74
CA LEU A 331 -25.10 0.23 -11.00
C LEU A 331 -24.84 0.79 -12.40
N ILE A 332 -25.65 0.40 -13.39
CA ILE A 332 -25.48 0.87 -14.77
C ILE A 332 -25.81 2.36 -14.93
N GLU A 333 -26.72 2.90 -14.12
CA GLU A 333 -27.01 4.35 -14.06
C GLU A 333 -25.80 5.19 -13.64
N ARG A 334 -24.82 4.58 -12.96
CA ARG A 334 -23.57 5.24 -12.56
C ARG A 334 -22.50 5.21 -13.65
N ILE A 335 -22.71 4.46 -14.74
CA ILE A 335 -21.80 4.37 -15.89
C ILE A 335 -22.19 5.46 -16.90
N PRO A 336 -21.23 6.18 -17.51
CA PRO A 336 -21.51 7.14 -18.58
C PRO A 336 -22.36 6.52 -19.70
N SER A 337 -23.39 7.23 -20.15
CA SER A 337 -24.37 6.71 -21.14
C SER A 337 -23.74 6.20 -22.43
N THR A 338 -22.57 6.73 -22.81
CA THR A 338 -21.79 6.30 -23.98
C THR A 338 -21.20 4.89 -23.84
N LEU A 339 -20.96 4.41 -22.62
CA LEU A 339 -20.34 3.11 -22.32
C LEU A 339 -21.33 2.07 -21.80
N GLN A 340 -22.56 2.49 -21.45
CA GLN A 340 -23.57 1.59 -20.88
C GLN A 340 -23.87 0.40 -21.80
N ASN A 341 -24.01 0.62 -23.10
CA ASN A 341 -24.31 -0.45 -24.06
C ASN A 341 -23.20 -1.50 -24.17
N GLU A 342 -21.93 -1.07 -24.09
CA GLU A 342 -20.76 -1.95 -24.16
C GLU A 342 -20.56 -2.73 -22.85
N LEU A 343 -20.73 -2.06 -21.72
CA LEU A 343 -20.42 -2.62 -20.40
C LEU A 343 -21.60 -3.34 -19.74
N SER A 344 -22.82 -3.18 -20.26
CA SER A 344 -24.05 -3.74 -19.65
C SER A 344 -23.96 -5.25 -19.46
N GLN A 345 -23.56 -5.99 -20.50
CA GLN A 345 -23.48 -7.44 -20.43
C GLN A 345 -22.40 -7.90 -19.45
N HIS A 346 -21.21 -7.30 -19.51
CA HIS A 346 -20.12 -7.62 -18.59
C HIS A 346 -20.46 -7.30 -17.14
N LEU A 347 -21.15 -6.19 -16.89
CA LEU A 347 -21.64 -5.83 -15.57
C LEU A 347 -22.65 -6.87 -15.07
N PHE A 348 -23.57 -7.31 -15.92
CA PHE A 348 -24.59 -8.31 -15.58
C PHE A 348 -23.96 -9.65 -15.19
N GLU A 349 -23.02 -10.16 -16.00
CA GLU A 349 -22.29 -11.39 -15.74
C GLU A 349 -21.47 -11.31 -14.44
N LYS A 350 -20.83 -10.16 -14.20
CA LYS A 350 -20.04 -9.92 -12.99
C LYS A 350 -20.92 -9.87 -11.74
N ILE A 351 -22.07 -9.19 -11.79
CA ILE A 351 -23.02 -9.14 -10.67
C ILE A 351 -23.53 -10.55 -10.34
N ALA A 352 -23.94 -11.32 -11.36
CA ALA A 352 -24.42 -12.68 -11.16
C ALA A 352 -23.34 -13.57 -10.50
N LYS A 353 -22.08 -13.46 -10.95
CA LYS A 353 -20.95 -14.18 -10.36
C LYS A 353 -20.71 -13.77 -8.91
N GLU A 354 -20.76 -12.49 -8.60
CA GLU A 354 -20.51 -12.00 -7.25
C GLU A 354 -21.64 -12.37 -6.28
N LEU A 355 -22.92 -12.26 -6.68
CA LEU A 355 -24.07 -12.73 -5.89
C LEU A 355 -23.98 -14.22 -5.60
N LYS A 356 -23.61 -15.04 -6.60
CA LYS A 356 -23.40 -16.49 -6.43
C LYS A 356 -22.39 -16.78 -5.32
N LYS A 357 -21.25 -16.06 -5.30
CA LYS A 357 -20.24 -16.19 -4.24
C LYS A 357 -20.79 -15.84 -2.85
N ARG A 358 -21.62 -14.80 -2.71
CA ARG A 358 -22.19 -14.38 -1.39
C ARG A 358 -23.10 -15.47 -0.83
N VAL A 359 -23.91 -16.10 -1.68
CA VAL A 359 -24.78 -17.22 -1.26
C VAL A 359 -23.96 -18.41 -0.79
N VAL A 360 -22.95 -18.82 -1.56
CA VAL A 360 -22.04 -19.92 -1.19
C VAL A 360 -21.37 -19.65 0.15
N ALA A 361 -20.86 -18.44 0.32
CA ALA A 361 -20.15 -18.06 1.53
C ALA A 361 -21.07 -18.00 2.75
N TYR A 362 -22.31 -17.49 2.60
CA TYR A 362 -23.34 -17.53 3.64
C TYR A 362 -23.61 -18.95 4.12
N LEU A 363 -23.76 -19.91 3.20
CA LEU A 363 -24.04 -21.30 3.54
C LEU A 363 -22.87 -21.95 4.27
N ARG A 364 -21.64 -21.69 3.82
CA ARG A 364 -20.42 -22.20 4.46
C ARG A 364 -20.27 -21.69 5.90
N ALA A 365 -20.65 -20.44 6.17
CA ALA A 365 -20.61 -19.88 7.52
C ALA A 365 -21.58 -20.56 8.51
N GLN A 366 -22.55 -21.35 8.04
CA GLN A 366 -23.48 -22.10 8.90
C GLN A 366 -22.93 -23.48 9.35
N GLY A 367 -21.73 -23.88 8.91
CA GLY A 367 -20.95 -25.00 9.48
C GLY A 367 -21.46 -26.42 9.19
N ASN A 368 -22.36 -26.63 8.21
CA ASN A 368 -22.91 -27.96 7.86
C ASN A 368 -22.68 -28.29 6.38
N THR A 369 -22.48 -29.57 6.04
CA THR A 369 -22.20 -30.06 4.68
C THR A 369 -23.47 -30.37 3.85
N ASP A 370 -24.67 -30.36 4.44
CA ASP A 370 -25.93 -30.47 3.69
C ASP A 370 -26.36 -29.09 3.14
N TRP A 371 -25.72 -28.71 2.03
CA TRP A 371 -25.89 -27.41 1.39
C TRP A 371 -27.32 -27.15 0.92
N LEU A 372 -27.99 -28.18 0.40
CA LEU A 372 -29.35 -28.05 -0.13
C LEU A 372 -30.38 -27.84 0.98
N ALA A 373 -30.26 -28.56 2.09
CA ALA A 373 -31.14 -28.38 3.25
C ALA A 373 -30.95 -26.98 3.86
N LEU A 374 -29.71 -26.52 4.05
CA LEU A 374 -29.43 -25.18 4.54
C LEU A 374 -29.98 -24.09 3.60
N PHE A 375 -29.77 -24.25 2.30
CA PHE A 375 -30.29 -23.31 1.31
C PHE A 375 -31.82 -23.20 1.39
N LYS A 376 -32.54 -24.32 1.46
CA LYS A 376 -34.01 -24.32 1.53
C LYS A 376 -34.57 -23.83 2.87
N THR A 377 -33.90 -24.12 3.98
CA THR A 377 -34.43 -23.84 5.33
C THR A 377 -33.96 -22.52 5.92
N ARG A 378 -32.79 -22.01 5.51
CA ARG A 378 -32.18 -20.79 6.08
C ARG A 378 -32.10 -19.65 5.07
N PHE A 379 -31.67 -19.94 3.84
CA PHE A 379 -31.46 -18.91 2.83
C PHE A 379 -32.76 -18.50 2.13
N VAL A 380 -33.50 -19.46 1.55
CA VAL A 380 -34.73 -19.19 0.76
C VAL A 380 -35.79 -18.39 1.53
N PRO A 381 -36.10 -18.66 2.81
CA PRO A 381 -37.11 -17.91 3.56
C PRO A 381 -36.78 -16.43 3.75
N ASN A 382 -35.50 -16.08 3.78
CA ASN A 382 -35.01 -14.71 4.02
C ASN A 382 -34.26 -14.15 2.79
N LYS A 383 -34.45 -14.75 1.62
CA LYS A 383 -33.63 -14.47 0.42
C LYS A 383 -33.60 -12.98 0.07
N ASP A 384 -34.71 -12.28 0.21
CA ASP A 384 -34.83 -10.87 -0.19
C ASP A 384 -34.06 -9.95 0.77
N VAL A 385 -34.02 -10.30 2.06
CA VAL A 385 -33.21 -9.60 3.07
C VAL A 385 -31.73 -9.87 2.83
N HIS A 386 -31.35 -11.12 2.59
CA HIS A 386 -29.96 -11.49 2.30
C HIS A 386 -29.46 -10.83 1.01
N PHE A 387 -30.26 -10.82 -0.06
CA PHE A 387 -29.90 -10.14 -1.29
C PHE A 387 -29.82 -8.62 -1.11
N ALA A 388 -30.68 -7.99 -0.33
CA ALA A 388 -30.54 -6.57 -0.01
C ALA A 388 -29.24 -6.26 0.76
N GLU A 389 -28.82 -7.11 1.71
CA GLU A 389 -27.53 -6.98 2.37
C GLU A 389 -26.36 -7.14 1.38
N PHE A 390 -26.42 -8.15 0.50
CA PHE A 390 -25.41 -8.39 -0.51
C PHE A 390 -25.33 -7.26 -1.54
N GLU A 391 -26.47 -6.70 -1.93
CA GLU A 391 -26.57 -5.54 -2.82
C GLU A 391 -25.89 -4.31 -2.20
N ALA A 392 -26.17 -4.03 -0.92
CA ALA A 392 -25.52 -2.94 -0.21
C ALA A 392 -24.00 -3.12 -0.11
N GLU A 393 -23.54 -4.34 0.20
CA GLU A 393 -22.12 -4.69 0.28
C GLU A 393 -21.42 -4.55 -1.09
N ILE A 394 -22.04 -5.06 -2.16
CA ILE A 394 -21.49 -4.97 -3.52
C ILE A 394 -21.48 -3.52 -4.00
N ALA A 395 -22.52 -2.74 -3.71
CA ALA A 395 -22.61 -1.33 -4.09
C ALA A 395 -21.58 -0.47 -3.33
N ASP A 396 -21.34 -0.75 -2.05
CA ASP A 396 -20.27 -0.14 -1.25
C ASP A 396 -18.89 -0.50 -1.83
N GLN A 397 -18.62 -1.79 -2.05
CA GLN A 397 -17.39 -2.30 -2.67
C GLN A 397 -17.10 -1.69 -4.06
N LEU A 398 -18.14 -1.42 -4.84
CA LEU A 398 -18.00 -0.78 -6.16
C LEU A 398 -17.82 0.74 -6.07
N ALA A 399 -18.38 1.38 -5.06
CA ALA A 399 -18.17 2.80 -4.78
C ALA A 399 -16.77 3.07 -4.18
N THR A 400 -16.26 2.15 -3.37
CA THR A 400 -14.95 2.22 -2.73
C THR A 400 -13.97 1.31 -3.45
N LYS A 401 -13.48 1.73 -4.62
CA LYS A 401 -12.38 1.06 -5.37
C LYS A 401 -11.03 1.06 -4.62
N ILE A 402 -11.00 0.88 -3.30
CA ILE A 402 -9.77 0.93 -2.50
C ILE A 402 -9.60 -0.39 -1.72
N PRO A 403 -8.55 -1.19 -2.01
CA PRO A 403 -8.19 -2.39 -1.25
C PRO A 403 -7.99 -2.03 0.23
N GLY A 404 -8.84 -2.56 1.11
CA GLY A 404 -8.78 -2.29 2.54
C GLY A 404 -10.05 -2.71 3.27
N ASP A 405 -10.04 -2.58 4.60
CA ASP A 405 -11.20 -2.82 5.47
C ASP A 405 -10.98 -2.05 6.80
N GLN A 406 -11.98 -1.99 7.68
CA GLN A 406 -11.84 -1.44 9.01
C GLN A 406 -10.90 -2.30 9.87
N ARG A 407 -10.12 -1.63 10.72
CA ARG A 407 -9.19 -2.23 11.68
C ARG A 407 -9.79 -3.44 12.41
N GLU A 408 -11.01 -3.31 12.92
CA GLU A 408 -11.69 -4.35 13.72
C GLU A 408 -11.96 -5.61 12.89
N ASN A 409 -12.43 -5.45 11.65
CA ASN A 409 -12.70 -6.57 10.75
C ASN A 409 -11.41 -7.31 10.39
N ILE A 410 -10.34 -6.57 10.11
CA ILE A 410 -9.02 -7.13 9.81
C ILE A 410 -8.50 -7.95 11.00
N LEU A 411 -8.55 -7.38 12.20
CA LEU A 411 -8.13 -8.08 13.42
C LEU A 411 -8.96 -9.34 13.64
N ALA A 412 -10.30 -9.25 13.56
CA ALA A 412 -11.17 -10.40 13.74
C ALA A 412 -10.86 -11.53 12.74
N LEU A 413 -10.68 -11.20 11.47
CA LEU A 413 -10.35 -12.17 10.42
C LEU A 413 -8.97 -12.80 10.64
N TRP A 414 -7.97 -12.02 11.03
CA TRP A 414 -6.61 -12.53 11.21
C TRP A 414 -6.50 -13.40 12.46
N LEU A 415 -7.10 -12.97 13.56
CA LEU A 415 -7.14 -13.74 14.80
C LEU A 415 -7.87 -15.07 14.58
N ALA A 416 -9.04 -15.06 13.93
CA ALA A 416 -9.77 -16.28 13.60
C ALA A 416 -8.97 -17.22 12.68
N SER A 417 -8.22 -16.66 11.72
CA SER A 417 -7.34 -17.46 10.84
C SER A 417 -6.23 -18.14 11.63
N LEU A 418 -5.56 -17.41 12.52
CA LEU A 418 -4.48 -17.93 13.37
C LEU A 418 -5.00 -19.02 14.32
N GLU A 419 -6.15 -18.78 14.96
CA GLU A 419 -6.82 -19.73 15.84
C GLU A 419 -7.21 -21.02 15.10
N SER A 420 -7.84 -20.90 13.92
CA SER A 420 -8.26 -22.06 13.11
C SER A 420 -7.10 -22.95 12.65
N ARG A 421 -5.88 -22.39 12.56
CA ARG A 421 -4.65 -23.10 12.20
C ARG A 421 -3.93 -23.69 13.41
N GLY A 422 -4.38 -23.37 14.63
CA GLY A 422 -3.72 -23.77 15.86
C GLY A 422 -2.38 -23.05 16.07
N VAL A 423 -2.26 -21.79 15.63
CA VAL A 423 -1.05 -21.01 15.87
C VAL A 423 -0.96 -20.66 17.36
N HIS A 424 0.16 -21.01 17.99
CA HIS A 424 0.43 -20.71 19.40
C HIS A 424 1.42 -19.55 19.51
N VAL A 425 1.08 -18.55 20.33
CA VAL A 425 1.89 -17.35 20.56
C VAL A 425 2.03 -17.11 22.06
N ASN A 426 3.25 -16.82 22.50
CA ASN A 426 3.50 -16.32 23.85
C ASN A 426 3.33 -14.80 23.84
N GLU A 427 2.14 -14.35 24.21
CA GLU A 427 1.84 -12.93 24.43
C GLU A 427 2.42 -12.46 25.76
N PHE A 428 2.64 -11.14 25.87
CA PHE A 428 3.27 -10.50 27.03
C PHE A 428 4.67 -11.06 27.36
N GLU A 429 5.41 -11.55 26.37
CA GLU A 429 6.77 -12.07 26.53
C GLU A 429 7.76 -11.27 25.66
N SER A 430 8.56 -10.44 26.32
CA SER A 430 9.49 -9.52 25.68
C SER A 430 10.85 -10.18 25.47
N CYS A 431 11.27 -10.35 24.21
CA CYS A 431 12.62 -10.78 23.87
C CYS A 431 13.65 -9.72 24.26
N LYS A 432 14.66 -10.11 25.04
CA LYS A 432 15.74 -9.24 25.52
C LYS A 432 17.03 -9.42 24.75
N THR A 433 17.43 -10.66 24.51
CA THR A 433 18.67 -10.94 23.77
C THR A 433 18.50 -12.12 22.82
N VAL A 434 19.19 -12.04 21.68
CA VAL A 434 19.37 -13.13 20.74
C VAL A 434 20.87 -13.26 20.52
N LYS A 435 21.45 -14.41 20.84
CA LYS A 435 22.88 -14.68 20.68
C LYS A 435 23.09 -15.97 19.90
N LYS A 436 24.03 -15.96 18.95
CA LYS A 436 24.48 -17.20 18.31
C LYS A 436 25.20 -18.04 19.37
N ALA A 437 24.87 -19.32 19.44
CA ALA A 437 25.49 -20.23 20.39
C ALA A 437 26.93 -20.57 19.95
N GLU A 438 27.83 -20.80 20.91
CA GLU A 438 29.21 -21.22 20.64
C GLU A 438 29.33 -22.72 20.33
N ASP A 439 28.35 -23.51 20.77
CA ASP A 439 28.38 -24.96 20.75
C ASP A 439 27.53 -25.61 19.64
N GLY A 440 26.98 -24.84 18.70
CA GLY A 440 26.22 -25.38 17.56
C GLY A 440 25.68 -24.32 16.60
N ASP A 441 25.00 -24.76 15.53
CA ASP A 441 24.35 -23.86 14.57
C ASP A 441 22.94 -23.47 15.03
N HIS A 442 22.84 -22.83 16.20
CA HIS A 442 21.59 -22.37 16.76
C HIS A 442 21.77 -21.04 17.52
N PHE A 443 20.66 -20.50 18.01
CA PHE A 443 20.59 -19.27 18.78
C PHE A 443 20.02 -19.53 20.16
N THR A 444 20.51 -18.78 21.15
CA THR A 444 19.91 -18.66 22.48
C THR A 444 19.11 -17.36 22.52
N ILE A 445 17.83 -17.46 22.90
CA ILE A 445 16.90 -16.34 23.01
C ILE A 445 16.52 -16.20 24.49
N THR A 446 16.78 -15.04 25.09
CA THR A 446 16.35 -14.74 26.46
C THR A 446 15.18 -13.77 26.44
N THR A 447 14.19 -14.02 27.30
CA THR A 447 12.93 -13.27 27.34
C THR A 447 12.54 -12.94 28.78
N GLU A 448 11.61 -11.99 28.94
CA GLU A 448 10.91 -11.71 30.19
C GLU A 448 9.39 -11.81 29.93
N ALA A 449 8.69 -12.66 30.69
CA ALA A 449 7.26 -12.91 30.54
C ALA A 449 6.42 -12.28 31.65
N GLY A 450 5.27 -11.71 31.27
CA GLY A 450 4.27 -11.15 32.15
C GLY A 450 4.69 -9.85 32.84
N ALA A 451 3.79 -9.32 33.67
CA ALA A 451 4.02 -8.11 34.45
C ALA A 451 5.19 -8.26 35.46
N ASP A 452 5.38 -9.47 35.97
CA ASP A 452 6.43 -9.83 36.93
C ASP A 452 7.81 -10.02 36.29
N LYS A 453 7.91 -9.93 34.95
CA LYS A 453 9.15 -10.07 34.16
C LYS A 453 9.91 -11.36 34.46
N VAL A 454 9.18 -12.48 34.44
CA VAL A 454 9.77 -13.81 34.69
C VAL A 454 10.75 -14.15 33.56
N PRO A 455 12.04 -14.41 33.85
CA PRO A 455 13.02 -14.69 32.81
C PRO A 455 12.86 -16.10 32.24
N ASN A 456 12.81 -16.22 30.91
CA ASN A 456 12.88 -17.52 30.21
C ASN A 456 14.04 -17.55 29.22
N THR A 457 14.42 -18.76 28.81
CA THR A 457 15.47 -19.02 27.82
C THR A 457 15.01 -20.11 26.85
N TYR A 458 15.14 -19.85 25.56
CA TYR A 458 14.84 -20.78 24.49
C TYR A 458 16.04 -20.98 23.57
N THR A 459 16.09 -22.12 22.87
CA THR A 459 17.07 -22.35 21.81
C THR A 459 16.38 -22.66 20.49
N ALA A 460 16.80 -21.99 19.42
CA ALA A 460 16.23 -22.19 18.08
C ALA A 460 17.29 -22.22 16.98
N ARG A 461 17.14 -23.09 15.98
CA ARG A 461 18.11 -23.21 14.86
C ARG A 461 18.19 -21.92 14.04
N ARG A 462 17.03 -21.29 13.80
CA ARG A 462 16.89 -20.02 13.07
C ARG A 462 16.09 -19.01 13.88
N VAL A 463 16.29 -17.72 13.58
CA VAL A 463 15.55 -16.62 14.23
C VAL A 463 15.01 -15.67 13.16
N VAL A 464 13.73 -15.33 13.25
CA VAL A 464 13.05 -14.32 12.41
C VAL A 464 12.74 -13.10 13.28
N ILE A 465 13.32 -11.96 12.94
CA ILE A 465 13.09 -10.67 13.59
C ILE A 465 11.99 -9.92 12.84
N ALA A 466 10.81 -9.81 13.46
CA ALA A 466 9.59 -9.21 12.92
C ALA A 466 9.01 -8.13 13.84
N ILE A 467 9.88 -7.42 14.57
CA ILE A 467 9.54 -6.46 15.64
C ILE A 467 9.01 -5.10 15.15
N GLY A 468 9.01 -4.84 13.84
CA GLY A 468 8.59 -3.56 13.26
C GLY A 468 9.46 -2.36 13.68
N LEU A 469 9.01 -1.15 13.34
CA LEU A 469 9.72 0.11 13.67
C LEU A 469 9.27 0.76 14.98
N ARG A 470 8.16 0.28 15.56
CA ARG A 470 7.61 0.79 16.81
C ARG A 470 8.40 0.21 17.98
N GLY A 471 9.61 0.73 18.18
CA GLY A 471 10.34 0.55 19.45
C GLY A 471 9.69 1.37 20.58
N ALA A 472 10.45 1.61 21.64
CA ALA A 472 9.96 2.40 22.76
C ALA A 472 9.56 3.82 22.32
N PRO A 473 8.39 4.34 22.73
CA PRO A 473 7.99 5.69 22.39
C PRO A 473 8.98 6.70 22.97
N ASN A 474 9.25 7.77 22.23
CA ASN A 474 10.08 8.87 22.71
C ASN A 474 9.38 9.52 23.91
N LYS A 475 10.06 9.53 25.05
CA LYS A 475 9.60 10.18 26.29
C LYS A 475 9.79 11.70 26.19
N LEU A 476 8.88 12.47 26.80
CA LEU A 476 8.98 13.93 26.97
C LEU A 476 10.20 14.29 27.83
N ARG A 477 10.58 13.40 28.77
CA ARG A 477 11.67 13.61 29.73
C ARG A 477 11.47 14.88 30.57
N LEU A 478 10.23 15.10 30.97
CA LEU A 478 9.82 16.22 31.80
C LEU A 478 9.52 15.73 33.22
N PRO A 479 9.69 16.59 34.25
CA PRO A 479 9.19 16.29 35.58
C PRO A 479 7.71 15.91 35.54
N ASN A 480 7.31 14.95 36.39
CA ASN A 480 5.92 14.52 36.56
C ASN A 480 5.30 13.85 35.30
N GLU A 481 6.12 13.30 34.40
CA GLU A 481 5.65 12.54 33.22
C GLU A 481 4.95 11.22 33.60
N ASP A 482 5.22 10.71 34.80
CA ASP A 482 4.64 9.51 35.40
C ASP A 482 3.36 9.78 36.21
N LEU A 483 2.85 11.02 36.20
CA LEU A 483 1.56 11.35 36.82
C LEU A 483 0.45 10.46 36.29
N LYS A 484 -0.51 10.19 37.16
CA LYS A 484 -1.73 9.46 36.84
C LYS A 484 -2.93 10.38 36.91
N ALA A 485 -3.95 10.05 36.13
CA ALA A 485 -5.22 10.74 36.06
C ALA A 485 -6.36 9.71 36.00
N VAL A 486 -7.57 10.10 36.43
CA VAL A 486 -8.72 9.20 36.51
C VAL A 486 -9.71 9.48 35.38
N ILE A 487 -10.08 8.44 34.64
CA ILE A 487 -11.18 8.45 33.66
C ILE A 487 -12.22 7.44 34.13
N ASP A 488 -13.46 7.88 34.37
CA ASP A 488 -14.59 7.00 34.72
C ASP A 488 -14.30 6.00 35.86
N GLY A 489 -13.53 6.43 36.86
CA GLY A 489 -13.14 5.61 38.01
C GLY A 489 -11.91 4.71 37.79
N VAL A 490 -11.33 4.70 36.60
CA VAL A 490 -10.12 3.95 36.26
C VAL A 490 -8.91 4.86 36.24
N GLU A 491 -7.88 4.49 36.99
CA GLU A 491 -6.60 5.19 37.03
C GLU A 491 -5.79 4.89 35.75
N GLN A 492 -5.35 5.92 35.05
CA GLN A 492 -4.56 5.83 33.83
C GLN A 492 -3.36 6.79 33.86
N PRO A 493 -2.29 6.54 33.10
CA PRO A 493 -1.22 7.51 32.92
C PRO A 493 -1.75 8.82 32.34
N LYS A 494 -1.35 9.96 32.93
CA LYS A 494 -1.68 11.29 32.40
C LYS A 494 -1.02 11.52 31.04
N VAL A 495 0.21 11.03 30.87
CA VAL A 495 0.94 11.07 29.59
C VAL A 495 0.75 9.76 28.83
N ILE A 496 0.16 9.85 27.65
CA ILE A 496 -0.21 8.71 26.80
C ILE A 496 0.57 8.80 25.48
N TYR A 497 1.19 7.71 25.02
CA TYR A 497 2.05 7.69 23.83
C TYR A 497 1.39 7.09 22.58
N GLY A 498 0.07 6.94 22.61
CA GLY A 498 -0.74 6.41 21.51
C GLY A 498 -2.21 6.73 21.73
N LEU A 499 -2.99 6.73 20.64
CA LEU A 499 -4.43 6.92 20.70
C LEU A 499 -5.11 5.75 19.99
N SER A 500 -5.59 4.77 20.77
CA SER A 500 -6.30 3.60 20.25
C SER A 500 -7.79 3.88 20.07
N ASN A 501 -8.44 4.50 21.06
CA ASN A 501 -9.86 4.79 21.01
C ASN A 501 -10.12 6.25 21.42
N PRO A 502 -10.39 7.13 20.45
CA PRO A 502 -10.60 8.55 20.74
C PRO A 502 -11.91 8.80 21.49
N MET A 503 -12.87 7.86 21.45
CA MET A 503 -14.19 8.01 22.08
C MET A 503 -14.19 7.80 23.60
N GLU A 504 -13.10 7.28 24.17
CA GLU A 504 -12.90 7.20 25.63
C GLU A 504 -12.71 8.57 26.28
N PHE A 505 -12.31 9.56 25.48
CA PHE A 505 -12.09 10.92 25.95
C PHE A 505 -13.28 11.79 25.54
N LYS A 506 -14.05 12.24 26.54
CA LYS A 506 -15.21 13.12 26.37
C LYS A 506 -15.16 14.25 27.37
N ARG A 507 -15.41 15.48 26.91
CA ARG A 507 -15.41 16.70 27.74
C ARG A 507 -14.12 16.89 28.54
N LYS A 508 -12.97 16.55 27.95
CA LYS A 508 -11.64 16.68 28.56
C LYS A 508 -10.83 17.82 27.95
N ASN A 509 -9.88 18.34 28.73
CA ASN A 509 -8.83 19.24 28.28
C ASN A 509 -7.60 18.41 27.92
N LEU A 510 -7.35 18.26 26.63
CA LEU A 510 -6.35 17.35 26.08
C LEU A 510 -5.25 18.15 25.40
N ILE A 511 -4.01 17.70 25.56
CA ILE A 511 -2.87 18.26 24.82
C ILE A 511 -2.31 17.19 23.93
N VAL A 512 -2.05 17.52 22.67
CA VAL A 512 -1.33 16.66 21.74
C VAL A 512 0.04 17.28 21.46
N VAL A 513 1.11 16.57 21.80
CA VAL A 513 2.48 17.01 21.53
C VAL A 513 3.01 16.25 20.32
N GLY A 514 3.39 16.99 19.28
CA GLY A 514 3.97 16.42 18.06
C GLY A 514 3.39 17.04 16.78
N GLY A 515 4.18 16.95 15.70
CA GLY A 515 3.81 17.49 14.38
C GLY A 515 3.85 16.46 13.25
N GLY A 516 3.92 15.16 13.56
CA GLY A 516 3.89 14.08 12.56
C GLY A 516 2.48 13.58 12.27
N ASN A 517 2.33 12.66 11.30
CA ASN A 517 1.00 12.13 10.90
C ASN A 517 0.18 11.60 12.08
N VAL A 518 0.80 10.82 12.97
CA VAL A 518 0.11 10.23 14.12
C VAL A 518 -0.42 11.30 15.07
N ALA A 519 0.36 12.35 15.33
CA ALA A 519 -0.06 13.46 16.18
C ALA A 519 -1.23 14.24 15.56
N VAL A 520 -1.14 14.49 14.26
CA VAL A 520 -2.16 15.23 13.50
C VAL A 520 -3.47 14.43 13.43
N GLU A 521 -3.41 13.15 13.09
CA GLU A 521 -4.58 12.26 13.07
C GLU A 521 -5.24 12.20 14.45
N ALA A 522 -4.45 12.01 15.51
CA ALA A 522 -4.96 11.95 16.87
C ALA A 522 -5.63 13.26 17.32
N ALA A 523 -5.03 14.41 17.01
CA ALA A 523 -5.62 15.71 17.33
C ALA A 523 -7.00 15.89 16.68
N VAL A 524 -7.13 15.53 15.40
CA VAL A 524 -8.39 15.58 14.67
C VAL A 524 -9.38 14.54 15.24
N ASP A 525 -8.95 13.32 15.53
CA ASP A 525 -9.81 12.24 16.02
C ASP A 525 -10.38 12.54 17.42
N LEU A 526 -9.68 13.34 18.23
CA LEU A 526 -10.14 13.76 19.55
C LEU A 526 -11.25 14.82 19.49
N VAL A 527 -11.42 15.53 18.38
CA VAL A 527 -12.44 16.59 18.21
C VAL A 527 -13.50 16.25 17.15
N CYS A 528 -13.20 15.34 16.24
CA CYS A 528 -14.06 14.92 15.14
C CYS A 528 -14.36 13.42 15.19
N VAL A 529 -15.34 13.00 14.39
CA VAL A 529 -15.64 11.61 14.04
C VAL A 529 -15.35 11.43 12.56
N ARG A 530 -14.73 10.31 12.20
CA ARG A 530 -14.45 9.96 10.80
C ARG A 530 -15.61 9.21 10.16
N ASP A 531 -15.87 9.51 8.89
CA ASP A 531 -16.73 8.73 8.00
C ASP A 531 -16.00 8.56 6.67
N GLY A 532 -15.38 7.39 6.47
CA GLY A 532 -14.37 7.19 5.43
C GLY A 532 -13.21 8.19 5.56
N ASN A 533 -12.98 8.99 4.51
CA ASN A 533 -11.98 10.06 4.51
C ASN A 533 -12.51 11.41 5.03
N ALA A 534 -13.83 11.55 5.19
CA ALA A 534 -14.45 12.77 5.70
C ALA A 534 -14.36 12.85 7.23
N ILE A 535 -14.37 14.07 7.75
CA ILE A 535 -14.45 14.35 9.19
C ILE A 535 -15.67 15.20 9.47
N ARG A 536 -16.30 14.97 10.62
CA ARG A 536 -17.35 15.82 11.16
C ARG A 536 -17.04 16.14 12.61
N PRO A 537 -17.31 17.37 13.11
CA PRO A 537 -17.18 17.67 14.52
C PRO A 537 -17.97 16.67 15.38
N ARG A 538 -17.46 16.39 16.58
CA ARG A 538 -18.19 15.60 17.58
C ARG A 538 -19.47 16.31 18.01
N ASP A 539 -20.37 15.53 18.61
CA ASP A 539 -21.56 16.08 19.25
C ASP A 539 -21.13 17.13 20.31
N PRO A 540 -21.77 18.32 20.35
CA PRO A 540 -21.50 19.33 21.36
C PRO A 540 -21.49 18.82 22.80
N ALA A 541 -22.26 17.77 23.11
CA ALA A 541 -22.29 17.16 24.44
C ALA A 541 -21.00 16.41 24.81
N ASP A 542 -20.21 15.97 23.82
CA ASP A 542 -19.03 15.12 23.98
C ASP A 542 -17.71 15.84 23.60
N ILE A 543 -17.76 17.11 23.21
CA ILE A 543 -16.62 17.83 22.63
C ILE A 543 -15.46 17.97 23.62
N ASN A 544 -14.25 17.67 23.16
CA ASN A 544 -13.02 17.89 23.91
C ASN A 544 -12.45 19.28 23.61
N LYS A 545 -11.72 19.85 24.56
CA LYS A 545 -10.85 21.01 24.32
C LYS A 545 -9.45 20.49 24.02
N VAL A 546 -9.01 20.59 22.77
CA VAL A 546 -7.72 20.05 22.33
C VAL A 546 -6.76 21.19 21.98
N THR A 547 -5.58 21.19 22.62
CA THR A 547 -4.46 22.05 22.26
C THR A 547 -3.33 21.22 21.67
N VAL A 548 -2.88 21.54 20.46
CA VAL A 548 -1.79 20.87 19.77
C VAL A 548 -0.52 21.70 19.89
N LEU A 549 0.54 21.11 20.45
CA LEU A 549 1.84 21.75 20.64
C LEU A 549 2.84 21.20 19.63
N VAL A 550 3.30 22.05 18.73
CA VAL A 550 4.29 21.74 17.69
C VAL A 550 5.53 22.60 17.91
N ARG A 551 6.70 21.95 18.00
CA ARG A 551 7.95 22.66 18.31
C ARG A 551 8.35 23.71 17.27
N ASP A 552 8.16 23.42 15.97
CA ASP A 552 8.50 24.35 14.89
C ASP A 552 7.40 24.37 13.83
N PHE A 553 7.31 23.32 13.02
CA PHE A 553 6.34 23.15 11.94
C PHE A 553 5.87 21.69 11.87
N LEU A 554 4.73 21.45 11.21
CA LEU A 554 4.28 20.09 10.91
C LEU A 554 5.33 19.40 10.02
N ALA A 555 5.63 18.14 10.30
CA ALA A 555 6.69 17.42 9.60
C ALA A 555 6.40 17.38 8.08
N PRO A 556 7.43 17.47 7.22
CA PRO A 556 7.25 17.41 5.77
C PRO A 556 6.56 16.12 5.28
N THR A 557 6.67 15.05 6.07
CA THR A 557 6.07 13.74 5.80
C THR A 557 4.59 13.66 6.16
N VAL A 558 3.99 14.71 6.74
CA VAL A 558 2.55 14.74 7.04
C VAL A 558 1.76 14.76 5.75
N LYS A 559 0.84 13.80 5.59
CA LYS A 559 -0.05 13.70 4.44
C LYS A 559 -0.93 14.95 4.34
N PHE A 560 -1.21 15.40 3.13
CA PHE A 560 -2.05 16.58 2.92
C PHE A 560 -3.42 16.48 3.54
N GLY A 561 -4.13 15.38 3.34
CA GLY A 561 -5.46 15.20 3.93
C GLY A 561 -5.42 15.45 5.44
N ASN A 562 -4.41 14.92 6.13
CA ASN A 562 -4.19 15.16 7.56
C ASN A 562 -3.85 16.63 7.85
N LYS A 563 -2.97 17.24 7.04
CA LYS A 563 -2.59 18.66 7.16
C LYS A 563 -3.77 19.61 6.93
N TYR A 564 -4.60 19.34 5.93
CA TYR A 564 -5.81 20.08 5.62
C TYR A 564 -6.83 19.95 6.75
N GLN A 565 -7.08 18.72 7.22
CA GLN A 565 -8.03 18.46 8.32
C GLN A 565 -7.64 19.22 9.60
N ILE A 566 -6.38 19.17 10.01
CA ILE A 566 -5.96 19.89 11.23
C ILE A 566 -6.00 21.41 11.08
N TYR A 567 -5.65 21.95 9.91
CA TYR A 567 -5.75 23.40 9.67
C TYR A 567 -7.20 23.86 9.58
N SER A 568 -8.08 23.12 8.89
CA SER A 568 -9.52 23.39 8.87
C SER A 568 -10.08 23.39 10.29
N CYS A 569 -9.78 22.36 11.10
CA CYS A 569 -10.21 22.33 12.49
C CYS A 569 -9.67 23.50 13.33
N ALA A 570 -8.44 23.96 13.07
CA ALA A 570 -7.88 25.12 13.76
C ALA A 570 -8.54 26.44 13.33
N GLU A 571 -8.77 26.64 12.02
CA GLU A 571 -9.43 27.82 11.46
C GLU A 571 -10.89 27.93 11.92
N ASP A 572 -11.59 26.79 11.98
CA ASP A 572 -12.97 26.69 12.49
C ASP A 572 -13.06 26.82 14.02
N GLY A 573 -11.92 26.94 14.72
CA GLY A 573 -11.86 27.07 16.18
C GLY A 573 -12.23 25.79 16.94
N ILE A 574 -12.23 24.63 16.26
CA ILE A 574 -12.53 23.32 16.84
C ILE A 574 -11.37 22.83 17.72
N LEU A 575 -10.12 23.17 17.37
CA LEU A 575 -8.93 22.91 18.18
C LEU A 575 -7.96 24.10 18.19
N ASP A 576 -7.09 24.17 19.20
CA ASP A 576 -6.06 25.20 19.35
C ASP A 576 -4.70 24.68 18.88
N LEU A 577 -4.20 25.12 17.72
CA LEU A 577 -2.92 24.70 17.15
C LEU A 577 -1.83 25.74 17.42
N ARG A 578 -0.78 25.36 18.18
CA ARG A 578 0.32 26.24 18.56
C ARG A 578 1.67 25.76 18.05
N PHE A 579 2.39 26.66 17.39
CA PHE A 579 3.76 26.45 16.89
C PHE A 579 4.78 27.17 17.78
N GLY A 580 6.01 26.65 17.86
CA GLY A 580 7.08 27.26 18.66
C GLY A 580 6.93 27.01 20.17
N VAL A 581 5.98 26.17 20.58
CA VAL A 581 5.59 26.00 21.99
C VAL A 581 5.83 24.56 22.43
N GLY A 582 6.33 24.40 23.67
CA GLY A 582 6.52 23.12 24.33
C GLY A 582 5.97 23.12 25.76
N ILE A 583 5.97 21.96 26.40
CA ILE A 583 5.61 21.83 27.82
C ILE A 583 6.86 22.10 28.66
N LYS A 584 6.74 23.02 29.62
CA LYS A 584 7.77 23.31 30.62
C LYS A 584 7.57 22.47 31.87
N GLU A 585 6.34 22.43 32.39
CA GLU A 585 6.00 21.79 33.65
C GLU A 585 4.61 21.13 33.55
N MET A 586 4.49 19.90 34.07
CA MET A 586 3.21 19.20 34.21
C MET A 586 2.77 19.18 35.68
N ARG A 587 1.52 19.59 35.92
CA ARG A 587 0.83 19.53 37.21
C ARG A 587 -0.41 18.67 37.10
N GLU A 588 -1.11 18.46 38.21
CA GLU A 588 -2.25 17.54 38.30
C GLU A 588 -3.41 17.92 37.35
N HIS A 589 -3.75 19.21 37.26
CA HIS A 589 -4.89 19.70 36.47
C HIS A 589 -4.52 20.77 35.42
N GLU A 590 -3.23 21.07 35.26
CA GLU A 590 -2.74 22.09 34.33
C GLU A 590 -1.33 21.78 33.85
N VAL A 591 -0.91 22.46 32.79
CA VAL A 591 0.47 22.49 32.32
C VAL A 591 0.93 23.92 32.07
N VAL A 592 2.19 24.17 32.37
CA VAL A 592 2.89 25.39 31.99
C VAL A 592 3.55 25.15 30.64
N ILE A 593 3.25 26.01 29.67
CA ILE A 593 3.84 25.97 28.34
C ILE A 593 4.87 27.08 28.15
N GLU A 594 5.93 26.80 27.40
CA GLU A 594 7.02 27.73 27.11
C GLU A 594 7.27 27.88 25.62
N ASP A 595 7.87 29.02 25.24
CA ASP A 595 8.48 29.19 23.93
C ASP A 595 9.74 28.31 23.87
N VAL A 596 9.82 27.45 22.86
CA VAL A 596 10.88 26.44 22.76
C VAL A 596 12.26 27.07 22.59
N LYS A 597 12.34 28.27 21.98
CA LYS A 597 13.59 28.99 21.68
C LYS A 597 14.02 29.89 22.83
N THR A 598 13.10 30.68 23.39
CA THR A 598 13.44 31.67 24.43
C THR A 598 13.37 31.10 25.84
N LYS A 599 12.70 29.95 26.03
CA LYS A 599 12.42 29.32 27.33
C LYS A 599 11.60 30.19 28.28
N GLN A 600 10.93 31.20 27.74
CA GLN A 600 10.00 32.03 28.48
C GLN A 600 8.64 31.35 28.58
N GLU A 601 8.02 31.45 29.75
CA GLU A 601 6.66 30.97 29.97
C GLU A 601 5.69 31.76 29.09
N VAL A 602 4.85 31.04 28.36
CA VAL A 602 3.86 31.61 27.43
C VAL A 602 2.49 31.66 28.09
N ALA A 603 2.08 30.55 28.73
CA ALA A 603 0.82 30.45 29.46
C ALA A 603 0.80 29.24 30.38
N THR A 604 -0.20 29.19 31.26
CA THR A 604 -0.62 27.98 31.95
C THR A 604 -2.01 27.61 31.45
N ILE A 605 -2.21 26.35 31.03
CA ILE A 605 -3.47 25.89 30.45
C ILE A 605 -4.03 24.68 31.22
N PRO A 606 -5.37 24.59 31.42
CA PRO A 606 -6.00 23.41 32.01
C PRO A 606 -5.68 22.16 31.21
N ASN A 607 -5.40 21.06 31.90
CA ASN A 607 -5.03 19.82 31.25
C ASN A 607 -5.36 18.59 32.09
N ASP A 608 -6.12 17.68 31.47
CA ASP A 608 -6.44 16.36 32.01
C ASP A 608 -5.45 15.31 31.50
N PHE A 609 -5.14 15.28 30.19
CA PHE A 609 -4.25 14.30 29.57
C PHE A 609 -3.32 14.91 28.52
N VAL A 610 -2.14 14.32 28.37
CA VAL A 610 -1.14 14.69 27.36
C VAL A 610 -0.86 13.50 26.44
N PHE A 611 -1.15 13.63 25.16
CA PHE A 611 -0.77 12.68 24.13
C PHE A 611 0.61 13.04 23.57
N ALA A 612 1.65 12.35 24.02
CA ALA A 612 3.04 12.54 23.59
C ALA A 612 3.34 11.73 22.31
N LEU A 613 2.89 12.24 21.16
CA LEU A 613 2.98 11.57 19.85
C LEU A 613 4.20 12.06 19.06
N ILE A 614 5.37 11.94 19.70
CA ILE A 614 6.67 12.48 19.24
C ILE A 614 7.59 11.41 18.62
N GLY A 615 7.01 10.33 18.11
CA GLY A 615 7.72 9.21 17.49
C GLY A 615 8.27 8.20 18.51
N GLY A 616 9.10 7.27 18.03
CA GLY A 616 9.74 6.25 18.87
C GLY A 616 11.19 6.02 18.47
N GLU A 617 11.95 5.38 19.36
CA GLU A 617 13.31 4.93 19.08
C GLU A 617 13.24 3.71 18.15
N ARG A 618 14.05 3.72 17.08
CA ARG A 618 14.21 2.53 16.26
C ARG A 618 14.93 1.44 17.04
N PRO A 619 14.65 0.15 16.80
CA PRO A 619 15.27 -0.94 17.55
C PRO A 619 16.74 -1.19 17.18
N ASN A 620 17.47 -0.17 16.69
CA ASN A 620 18.86 -0.29 16.21
C ASN A 620 19.77 -0.92 17.25
N ARG A 621 19.70 -0.49 18.52
CA ARG A 621 20.52 -1.06 19.61
C ARG A 621 20.28 -2.56 19.79
N PHE A 622 19.02 -3.00 19.68
CA PHE A 622 18.69 -4.41 19.77
C PHE A 622 19.28 -5.17 18.59
N LEU A 623 19.12 -4.67 17.37
CA LEU A 623 19.68 -5.30 16.16
C LEU A 623 21.22 -5.36 16.18
N GLU A 624 21.87 -4.27 16.55
CA GLU A 624 23.33 -4.18 16.71
C GLU A 624 23.83 -5.16 17.78
N SER A 625 23.06 -5.38 18.87
CA SER A 625 23.43 -6.36 19.90
C SER A 625 23.41 -7.81 19.42
N ILE A 626 22.68 -8.11 18.34
CA ILE A 626 22.68 -9.41 17.65
C ILE A 626 23.89 -9.52 16.69
N GLY A 627 24.51 -8.39 16.35
CA GLY A 627 25.57 -8.27 15.36
C GLY A 627 25.07 -7.88 13.97
N ILE A 628 23.81 -7.43 13.83
CA ILE A 628 23.24 -7.02 12.55
C ILE A 628 23.78 -5.64 12.15
N GLU A 629 24.32 -5.52 10.94
CA GLU A 629 24.82 -4.25 10.40
C GLU A 629 23.66 -3.36 9.92
N ILE A 630 23.74 -2.06 10.23
CA ILE A 630 22.80 -1.03 9.77
C ILE A 630 23.56 -0.09 8.85
N ARG A 631 23.09 0.07 7.60
CA ARG A 631 23.77 0.86 6.55
C ARG A 631 22.92 2.01 6.06
#